data_AF-A0A963JHH8-F1
#
_entry.id   AF-A0A963JHH8-F1
#
_cell.length_a   1.000
_cell.length_b   1.000
_cell.length_c   1.000
_cell.angle_alpha   90.00
_cell.angle_beta   90.00
_cell.angle_gamma   90.00
#
_symmetry.space_group_name_H-M   'P 1'
#
loop_
_entity.id
_entity.type
_entity.pdbx_description
1 polymer ?
#
loop_
_entity_poly.entity_id
_entity_poly.type
_entity_poly.pdbx_seq_one_letter_code
_entity_poly.pdbx_strand_id
1 'polypeptide(L)'
;MHHDPLAAYDALTEGRRHFLRVDALCDAAAQRFPGLVPGADELAADARCALKDKLGVEKAQGEFVAAVLSDPAAGRHLCHAMLLPREESARLAAEFEAKGELSLPGARLHRQGKAAVVTMCNPRHLNAEDETTLGGLETAVDVAMLDPASEICVLRGGAVTHPRYAGGRVFGAGINLTHLYQG
;
A
#
# COMPACT_ATOMS: atom_id res chain seq x y z
N MET A 1 20.54 -22.41 -6.14
CA MET A 1 19.87 -22.54 -7.45
C MET A 1 19.41 -21.15 -7.85
N HIS A 2 19.71 -20.69 -9.06
CA HIS A 2 19.15 -19.42 -9.53
C HIS A 2 17.73 -19.71 -10.02
N HIS A 3 16.72 -19.19 -9.32
CA HIS A 3 15.34 -19.29 -9.79
C HIS A 3 15.12 -18.26 -10.90
N ASP A 4 14.38 -18.63 -11.95
CA ASP A 4 13.95 -17.70 -13.00
C ASP A 4 12.71 -16.92 -12.48
N PRO A 5 12.77 -15.58 -12.37
CA PRO A 5 11.65 -14.76 -11.90
C PRO A 5 10.33 -14.99 -12.65
N LEU A 6 10.38 -15.16 -13.98
CA LEU A 6 9.15 -15.31 -14.77
C LEU A 6 8.54 -16.69 -14.59
N ALA A 7 9.36 -17.75 -14.55
CA ALA A 7 8.89 -19.09 -14.22
C ALA A 7 8.31 -19.17 -12.80
N ALA A 8 8.92 -18.48 -11.83
CA ALA A 8 8.40 -18.38 -10.47
C ALA A 8 7.04 -17.65 -10.46
N TYR A 9 6.93 -16.51 -11.13
CA TYR A 9 5.67 -15.77 -11.25
C TYR A 9 4.55 -16.59 -11.88
N ASP A 10 4.82 -17.30 -12.98
CA ASP A 10 3.86 -18.20 -13.61
C ASP A 10 3.48 -19.36 -12.68
N ALA A 11 4.41 -19.93 -11.91
CA ALA A 11 4.07 -20.96 -10.94
C ALA A 11 3.20 -20.44 -9.79
N LEU A 12 3.43 -19.22 -9.31
CA LEU A 12 2.70 -18.60 -8.20
C LEU A 12 1.30 -18.12 -8.59
N THR A 13 1.14 -17.65 -9.83
CA THR A 13 -0.14 -17.14 -10.36
C THR A 13 -0.90 -18.19 -11.17
N GLU A 14 -0.40 -19.42 -11.19
CA GLU A 14 -0.89 -20.53 -12.02
C GLU A 14 -1.02 -20.18 -13.51
N GLY A 15 0.05 -19.63 -14.08
CA GLY A 15 0.06 -19.15 -15.45
C GLY A 15 -0.86 -17.96 -15.64
N ARG A 16 -0.85 -17.02 -14.68
CA ARG A 16 -1.65 -15.78 -14.71
C ARG A 16 -3.17 -16.01 -14.67
N ARG A 17 -3.63 -17.02 -13.92
CA ARG A 17 -5.05 -17.30 -13.64
C ARG A 17 -5.52 -16.72 -12.31
N HIS A 18 -4.59 -16.46 -11.39
CA HIS A 18 -4.88 -15.92 -10.07
C HIS A 18 -4.10 -14.64 -9.82
N PHE A 19 -4.80 -13.61 -9.37
CA PHE A 19 -4.20 -12.34 -8.98
C PHE A 19 -3.60 -12.44 -7.58
N LEU A 20 -2.31 -12.10 -7.47
CA LEU A 20 -1.62 -11.88 -6.21
C LEU A 20 -1.16 -10.43 -6.17
N ARG A 21 -1.45 -9.76 -5.05
CA ARG A 21 -0.88 -8.44 -4.76
C ARG A 21 0.61 -8.58 -4.47
N VAL A 22 1.36 -7.49 -4.59
CA VAL A 22 2.84 -7.51 -4.57
C VAL A 22 3.43 -8.08 -3.27
N ASP A 23 2.79 -7.80 -2.14
CA ASP A 23 3.12 -8.34 -0.81
C ASP A 23 2.95 -9.85 -0.77
N ALA A 24 1.75 -10.34 -1.06
CA ALA A 24 1.44 -11.77 -1.12
C ALA A 24 2.28 -12.53 -2.15
N LEU A 25 2.62 -11.88 -3.28
CA LEU A 25 3.49 -12.43 -4.30
C LEU A 25 4.91 -12.63 -3.76
N CYS A 26 5.47 -11.65 -3.05
CA CYS A 26 6.81 -11.75 -2.46
C CYS A 26 6.84 -12.81 -1.35
N ASP A 27 5.82 -12.86 -0.49
CA ASP A 27 5.71 -13.87 0.56
C ASP A 27 5.62 -15.29 -0.01
N ALA A 28 4.79 -15.49 -1.03
CA ALA A 28 4.65 -16.79 -1.68
C ALA A 28 5.93 -17.18 -2.44
N ALA A 29 6.63 -16.21 -3.04
CA ALA A 29 7.93 -16.43 -3.67
C ALA A 29 8.99 -16.87 -2.63
N ALA A 30 9.04 -16.23 -1.46
CA ALA A 30 9.97 -16.59 -0.38
C ALA A 30 9.75 -18.03 0.12
N GLN A 31 8.48 -18.43 0.27
CA GLN A 31 8.11 -19.76 0.75
C GLN A 31 8.37 -20.86 -0.28
N ARG A 32 8.04 -20.61 -1.56
CA ARG A 32 8.07 -21.64 -2.60
C ARG A 32 9.42 -21.73 -3.32
N PHE A 33 10.19 -20.65 -3.35
CA PHE A 33 11.47 -20.56 -4.06
C PHE A 33 12.56 -19.98 -3.14
N PRO A 34 13.03 -20.76 -2.14
CA PRO A 34 14.04 -20.28 -1.20
C PRO A 34 15.29 -19.73 -1.90
N GLY A 35 15.66 -18.50 -1.56
CA GLY A 35 16.80 -17.77 -2.13
C GLY A 35 16.46 -16.93 -3.38
N LEU A 36 15.22 -16.90 -3.85
CA LEU A 36 14.76 -15.95 -4.88
C LEU A 36 14.52 -14.55 -4.29
N VAL A 37 13.84 -14.49 -3.14
CA VAL A 37 13.59 -13.29 -2.34
C VAL A 37 13.81 -13.63 -0.86
N PRO A 38 14.08 -12.63 0.01
CA PRO A 38 14.28 -12.87 1.44
C PRO A 38 13.04 -13.47 2.11
N GLY A 39 13.30 -14.30 3.12
CA GLY A 39 12.27 -14.81 4.01
C GLY A 39 11.74 -13.75 4.99
N ALA A 40 10.59 -14.04 5.60
CA ALA A 40 9.98 -13.14 6.59
C ALA A 40 10.90 -12.83 7.79
N ASP A 41 11.67 -13.81 8.27
CA ASP A 41 12.60 -13.62 9.38
C ASP A 41 13.78 -12.72 9.02
N GLU A 42 14.28 -12.82 7.78
CA GLU A 42 15.36 -11.98 7.27
C GLU A 42 14.90 -10.53 7.12
N LEU A 43 13.71 -10.33 6.54
CA LEU A 43 13.07 -9.01 6.43
C LEU A 43 12.82 -8.41 7.81
N ALA A 44 12.27 -9.18 8.75
CA ALA A 44 12.00 -8.71 10.10
C ALA A 44 13.29 -8.36 10.85
N ALA A 45 14.38 -9.10 10.62
CA ALA A 45 15.68 -8.77 11.18
C ALA A 45 16.25 -7.48 10.61
N ASP A 46 16.20 -7.32 9.29
CA ASP A 46 16.70 -6.12 8.60
C ASP A 46 15.87 -4.87 8.95
N ALA A 47 14.55 -5.01 9.09
CA ALA A 47 13.64 -3.93 9.47
C ALA A 47 13.89 -3.36 10.88
N ARG A 48 14.58 -4.08 11.76
CA ARG A 48 14.96 -3.57 13.10
C ARG A 48 16.24 -2.75 13.10
N CYS A 49 16.95 -2.72 11.97
CA CYS A 49 18.19 -1.98 11.82
C CYS A 49 17.93 -0.59 11.24
N ALA A 50 18.64 0.42 11.75
CA ALA A 50 18.69 1.73 11.10
C ALA A 50 19.13 1.58 9.64
N LEU A 51 18.66 2.45 8.74
CA LEU A 51 18.89 2.30 7.30
C LEU A 51 20.36 2.13 6.91
N LYS A 52 21.26 2.85 7.59
CA LYS A 52 22.72 2.77 7.37
C LYS A 52 23.33 1.41 7.75
N ASP A 53 22.65 0.66 8.61
CA ASP A 53 23.07 -0.61 9.20
C ASP A 53 22.30 -1.79 8.59
N LYS A 54 21.32 -1.54 7.71
CA LYS A 54 20.60 -2.59 6.98
C LYS A 54 21.54 -3.35 6.03
N LEU A 55 21.36 -4.66 5.97
CA LEU A 55 21.93 -5.53 4.94
C LEU A 55 21.31 -5.23 3.57
N GLY A 56 20.06 -4.75 3.55
CA GLY A 56 19.33 -4.38 2.34
C GLY A 56 18.81 -5.62 1.59
N VAL A 57 18.32 -6.61 2.33
CA VAL A 57 17.82 -7.87 1.77
C VAL A 57 16.60 -7.68 0.87
N GLU A 58 15.85 -6.59 1.10
CA GLU A 58 14.70 -6.14 0.28
C GLU A 58 15.06 -5.91 -1.19
N LYS A 59 16.34 -5.66 -1.52
CA LYS A 59 16.79 -5.48 -2.92
C LYS A 59 16.43 -6.68 -3.80
N ALA A 60 16.46 -7.89 -3.26
CA ALA A 60 16.08 -9.09 -4.02
C ALA A 60 14.57 -9.11 -4.34
N GLN A 61 13.70 -8.57 -3.46
CA GLN A 61 12.29 -8.36 -3.83
C GLN A 61 12.17 -7.34 -4.96
N GLY A 62 12.95 -6.25 -4.90
CA GLY A 62 13.01 -5.25 -5.96
C GLY A 62 13.44 -5.83 -7.30
N GLU A 63 14.48 -6.66 -7.33
CA GLU A 63 14.97 -7.35 -8.52
C GLU A 63 13.93 -8.32 -9.09
N PHE A 64 13.28 -9.11 -8.23
CA PHE A 64 12.22 -10.03 -8.62
C PHE A 64 11.01 -9.29 -9.24
N VAL A 65 10.51 -8.25 -8.57
CA VAL A 65 9.37 -7.46 -9.07
C VAL A 65 9.74 -6.71 -10.35
N ALA A 66 10.95 -6.17 -10.44
CA ALA A 66 11.44 -5.51 -11.65
C ALA A 66 11.50 -6.48 -12.85
N ALA A 67 11.96 -7.71 -12.65
CA ALA A 67 11.95 -8.74 -13.69
C ALA A 67 10.52 -9.08 -14.15
N VAL A 68 9.57 -9.22 -13.22
CA VAL A 68 8.15 -9.46 -13.55
C VAL A 68 7.55 -8.29 -14.33
N LEU A 69 7.79 -7.05 -13.89
CA LEU A 69 7.28 -5.84 -14.54
C LEU A 69 7.91 -5.58 -15.91
N SER A 70 9.11 -6.12 -16.16
CA SER A 70 9.80 -6.00 -17.45
C SER A 70 9.17 -6.89 -18.53
N ASP A 71 8.45 -7.96 -18.15
CA ASP A 71 7.67 -8.76 -19.10
C ASP A 71 6.28 -8.13 -19.36
N PRO A 72 5.90 -7.86 -20.62
CA PRO A 72 4.64 -7.20 -20.92
C PRO A 72 3.37 -7.95 -20.48
N ALA A 73 3.39 -9.29 -20.41
CA ALA A 73 2.21 -10.07 -20.02
C ALA A 73 2.11 -10.18 -18.50
N ALA A 74 3.20 -10.58 -17.85
CA ALA A 74 3.30 -10.71 -16.40
C ALA A 74 3.15 -9.36 -15.70
N GLY A 75 3.79 -8.31 -16.21
CA GLY A 75 3.71 -6.95 -15.68
C GLY A 75 2.30 -6.38 -15.74
N ARG A 76 1.60 -6.51 -16.88
CA ARG A 76 0.19 -6.10 -16.98
C ARG A 76 -0.71 -6.86 -16.00
N HIS A 77 -0.47 -8.16 -15.83
CA HIS A 77 -1.21 -8.98 -14.88
C HIS A 77 -0.98 -8.53 -13.43
N LEU A 78 0.26 -8.21 -13.03
CA LEU A 78 0.57 -7.71 -11.70
C LEU A 78 -0.04 -6.32 -11.46
N CYS A 79 0.08 -5.41 -12.43
CA CYS A 79 -0.57 -4.09 -12.34
C CYS A 79 -2.08 -4.22 -12.19
N HIS A 80 -2.72 -5.16 -12.92
CA HIS A 80 -4.14 -5.41 -12.74
C HIS A 80 -4.48 -5.94 -11.34
N ALA A 81 -3.68 -6.86 -10.79
CA ALA A 81 -3.85 -7.34 -9.43
C ALA A 81 -3.81 -6.20 -8.39
N MET A 82 -2.93 -5.21 -8.59
CA MET A 82 -2.80 -4.05 -7.72
C MET A 82 -3.92 -3.00 -7.90
N LEU A 83 -4.67 -3.03 -9.00
CA LEU A 83 -5.82 -2.15 -9.25
C LEU A 83 -7.14 -2.71 -8.69
N LEU A 84 -7.17 -3.99 -8.31
CA LEU A 84 -8.35 -4.59 -7.69
C LEU A 84 -8.49 -4.07 -6.25
N PRO A 85 -9.73 -3.80 -5.80
CA PRO A 85 -9.96 -3.39 -4.42
C PRO A 85 -9.39 -4.41 -3.44
N ARG A 86 -8.87 -3.93 -2.31
CA ARG A 86 -8.45 -4.80 -1.21
C ARG A 86 -9.62 -5.62 -0.69
N GLU A 87 -9.32 -6.79 -0.11
CA GLU A 87 -10.34 -7.75 0.36
C GLU A 87 -11.29 -7.10 1.39
N GLU A 88 -10.74 -6.29 2.29
CA GLU A 88 -11.50 -5.58 3.31
C GLU A 88 -12.38 -4.44 2.76
N SER A 89 -12.08 -3.92 1.57
CA SER A 89 -12.74 -2.73 1.00
C SER A 89 -14.22 -2.97 0.73
N ALA A 90 -14.62 -4.17 0.30
CA ALA A 90 -16.05 -4.48 0.06
C ALA A 90 -16.89 -4.42 1.33
N ARG A 91 -16.37 -4.97 2.44
CA ARG A 91 -17.05 -4.93 3.75
C ARG A 91 -17.17 -3.49 4.26
N LEU A 92 -16.10 -2.71 4.09
CA LEU A 92 -16.05 -1.31 4.52
C LEU A 92 -16.90 -0.40 3.63
N ALA A 93 -17.09 -0.74 2.35
CA ALA A 93 -18.00 -0.04 1.46
C ALA A 93 -19.45 -0.14 1.91
N ALA A 94 -19.91 -1.32 2.35
CA ALA A 94 -21.25 -1.48 2.91
C ALA A 94 -21.43 -0.66 4.21
N GLU A 95 -20.39 -0.59 5.06
CA GLU A 95 -20.42 0.25 6.26
C GLU A 95 -20.50 1.75 5.91
N PHE A 96 -19.69 2.19 4.95
CA PHE A 96 -19.65 3.57 4.49
C PHE A 96 -20.94 3.98 3.76
N GLU A 97 -21.56 3.07 3.00
CA GLU A 97 -22.86 3.29 2.37
C GLU A 97 -23.89 3.72 3.43
N ALA A 98 -23.99 2.94 4.51
CA ALA A 98 -24.95 3.13 5.59
C ALA A 98 -24.66 4.37 6.46
N LYS A 99 -23.40 4.64 6.81
CA LYS A 99 -23.03 5.69 7.77
C LYS A 99 -22.62 7.00 7.12
N GLY A 100 -22.10 6.96 5.89
CA GLY A 100 -21.52 8.12 5.21
C GLY A 100 -20.20 8.60 5.83
N GLU A 101 -19.59 7.82 6.71
CA GLU A 101 -18.29 8.11 7.31
C GLU A 101 -17.51 6.82 7.63
N LEU A 102 -16.19 6.89 7.53
CA LEU A 102 -15.27 5.81 7.85
C LEU A 102 -13.93 6.38 8.35
N SER A 103 -13.33 5.78 9.38
CA SER A 103 -12.02 6.15 9.90
C SER A 103 -11.08 4.97 9.84
N LEU A 104 -9.91 5.18 9.23
CA LEU A 104 -8.87 4.19 9.02
C LEU A 104 -7.51 4.76 9.48
N PRO A 105 -6.50 3.93 9.76
CA PRO A 105 -5.13 4.40 9.93
C PRO A 105 -4.71 5.28 8.74
N GLY A 106 -4.22 6.48 9.00
CA GLY A 106 -3.76 7.41 7.96
C GLY A 106 -4.86 8.10 7.12
N ALA A 107 -6.14 7.72 7.22
CA ALA A 107 -7.19 8.29 6.39
C ALA A 107 -8.56 8.34 7.06
N ARG A 108 -9.34 9.39 6.76
CA ARG A 108 -10.77 9.45 7.07
C ARG A 108 -11.56 9.70 5.80
N LEU A 109 -12.68 9.03 5.66
CA LEU A 109 -13.59 9.18 4.54
C LEU A 109 -14.94 9.69 5.06
N HIS A 110 -15.50 10.69 4.38
CA HIS A 110 -16.80 11.26 4.72
C HIS A 110 -17.56 11.66 3.45
N ARG A 111 -18.86 11.37 3.40
CA ARG A 111 -19.75 11.77 2.31
C ARG A 111 -20.27 13.18 2.53
N GLN A 112 -19.93 14.09 1.62
CA GLN A 112 -20.43 15.46 1.58
C GLN A 112 -21.28 15.66 0.32
N GLY A 113 -22.61 15.55 0.46
CA GLY A 113 -23.51 15.57 -0.69
C GLY A 113 -23.26 14.36 -1.60
N LYS A 114 -22.82 14.63 -2.83
CA LYS A 114 -22.42 13.61 -3.83
C LYS A 114 -20.91 13.36 -3.88
N ALA A 115 -20.14 13.93 -2.97
CA ALA A 115 -18.69 13.76 -2.92
C ALA A 115 -18.27 12.80 -1.80
N ALA A 116 -17.47 11.80 -2.15
CA ALA A 116 -16.71 10.99 -1.20
C ALA A 116 -15.37 11.69 -0.90
N VAL A 117 -15.23 12.25 0.30
CA VAL A 117 -14.06 13.06 0.69
C VAL A 117 -13.08 12.23 1.52
N VAL A 118 -12.00 11.77 0.90
CA VAL A 118 -10.86 11.14 1.57
C VAL A 118 -9.93 12.23 2.12
N THR A 119 -9.69 12.19 3.43
CA THR A 119 -8.82 13.11 4.15
C THR A 119 -7.62 12.37 4.74
N MET A 120 -6.41 12.67 4.26
CA MET A 120 -5.16 12.15 4.83
C MET A 120 -4.98 12.64 6.27
N CYS A 121 -4.60 11.74 7.17
CA CYS A 121 -4.59 11.95 8.62
C CYS A 121 -3.33 11.34 9.29
N ASN A 122 -2.22 12.08 9.28
CA ASN A 122 -1.04 11.86 10.13
C ASN A 122 -0.61 13.22 10.77
N PRO A 123 -1.41 13.73 11.72
CA PRO A 123 -1.35 15.14 12.12
C PRO A 123 -0.06 15.54 12.85
N ARG A 124 0.61 14.56 13.48
CA ARG A 124 1.90 14.76 14.16
C ARG A 124 3.05 14.97 13.17
N HIS A 125 2.94 14.40 11.98
CA HIS A 125 4.00 14.39 10.97
C HIS A 125 3.61 15.15 9.70
N LEU A 126 2.73 16.15 9.80
CA LEU A 126 2.30 16.98 8.65
C LEU A 126 1.72 16.16 7.48
N ASN A 127 1.05 15.05 7.79
CA ASN A 127 0.58 14.08 6.79
C ASN A 127 1.73 13.45 5.98
N ALA A 128 2.92 13.30 6.57
CA ALA A 128 3.97 12.48 5.99
C ALA A 128 3.54 11.02 5.89
N GLU A 129 3.91 10.38 4.79
CA GLU A 129 3.54 9.01 4.46
C GLU A 129 4.53 8.02 5.09
N ASP A 130 3.98 6.98 5.68
CA ASP A 130 4.71 5.83 6.22
C ASP A 130 3.85 4.56 6.09
N GLU A 131 4.43 3.40 6.38
CA GLU A 131 3.78 2.09 6.31
C GLU A 131 2.43 2.01 7.05
N THR A 132 2.26 2.80 8.11
CA THR A 132 1.02 2.81 8.91
C THR A 132 -0.10 3.61 8.28
N THR A 133 0.23 4.45 7.29
CA THR A 133 -0.73 5.35 6.62
C THR A 133 -1.20 4.84 5.27
N LEU A 134 -0.33 4.14 4.53
CA LEU A 134 -0.58 3.77 3.13
C LEU A 134 -1.72 2.75 3.00
N GLY A 135 -1.75 1.71 3.83
CA GLY A 135 -2.79 0.68 3.76
C GLY A 135 -4.19 1.25 3.97
N GLY A 136 -4.38 2.06 5.02
CA GLY A 136 -5.67 2.68 5.29
C GLY A 136 -6.05 3.76 4.26
N LEU A 137 -5.08 4.45 3.64
CA LEU A 137 -5.35 5.37 2.53
C LEU A 137 -5.82 4.62 1.27
N GLU A 138 -5.15 3.53 0.89
CA GLU A 138 -5.57 2.67 -0.22
C GLU A 138 -7.00 2.14 -0.01
N THR A 139 -7.28 1.57 1.17
CA THR A 139 -8.63 1.11 1.53
C THR A 139 -9.66 2.24 1.49
N ALA A 140 -9.31 3.45 1.95
CA ALA A 140 -10.23 4.59 1.89
C ALA A 140 -10.57 5.00 0.46
N VAL A 141 -9.59 4.93 -0.45
CA VAL A 141 -9.78 5.23 -1.87
C VAL A 141 -10.64 4.15 -2.53
N ASP A 142 -10.39 2.87 -2.26
CA ASP A 142 -11.25 1.79 -2.75
C ASP A 142 -12.71 1.99 -2.33
N VAL A 143 -12.94 2.23 -1.03
CA VAL A 143 -14.28 2.44 -0.48
C VAL A 143 -14.95 3.66 -1.10
N ALA A 144 -14.22 4.75 -1.31
CA ALA A 144 -14.74 5.94 -1.97
C ALA A 144 -15.17 5.66 -3.42
N MET A 145 -14.38 4.86 -4.16
CA MET A 145 -14.67 4.47 -5.55
C MET A 145 -15.82 3.46 -5.67
N LEU A 146 -16.05 2.67 -4.61
CA LEU A 146 -17.12 1.68 -4.55
C LEU A 146 -18.47 2.26 -4.06
N ASP A 147 -18.50 3.48 -3.51
CA ASP A 147 -19.71 4.10 -2.98
C ASP A 147 -20.70 4.49 -4.09
N PRO A 148 -21.84 3.79 -4.24
CA PRO A 148 -22.80 4.09 -5.32
C PRO A 148 -23.51 5.43 -5.13
N ALA A 149 -23.47 6.01 -3.92
CA ALA A 149 -24.10 7.29 -3.61
C ALA A 149 -23.26 8.51 -4.03
N SER A 150 -21.97 8.30 -4.35
CA SER A 150 -21.01 9.34 -4.72
C SER A 150 -20.77 9.42 -6.23
N GLU A 151 -20.59 10.64 -6.73
CA GLU A 151 -20.33 10.94 -8.14
C GLU A 151 -18.90 11.48 -8.36
N ILE A 152 -18.25 11.92 -7.28
CA ILE A 152 -16.88 12.44 -7.30
C ILE A 152 -16.13 12.03 -6.04
N CYS A 153 -14.86 11.65 -6.21
CA CYS A 153 -13.93 11.43 -5.11
C CYS A 153 -13.01 12.65 -4.94
N VAL A 154 -12.82 13.09 -3.70
CA VAL A 154 -11.93 14.20 -3.36
C VAL A 154 -10.87 13.72 -2.38
N LEU A 155 -9.60 13.85 -2.74
CA LEU A 155 -8.48 13.63 -1.82
C LEU A 155 -7.99 14.97 -1.28
N ARG A 156 -7.83 15.08 0.04
CA ARG A 156 -7.32 16.29 0.69
C ARG A 156 -6.51 16.02 1.96
N GLY A 157 -5.81 17.06 2.39
CA GLY A 157 -5.10 17.10 3.67
C GLY A 157 -6.00 17.34 4.89
N GLY A 158 -5.71 16.61 5.97
CA GLY A 158 -6.26 16.86 7.30
C GLY A 158 -5.67 18.10 7.98
N ALA A 159 -6.28 18.48 9.11
CA ALA A 159 -5.67 19.44 10.03
C ALA A 159 -4.46 18.80 10.72
N VAL A 160 -3.44 19.60 11.03
CA VAL A 160 -2.18 19.14 11.64
C VAL A 160 -1.95 19.80 13.00
N THR A 161 -1.16 19.17 13.87
CA THR A 161 -0.93 19.68 15.23
C THR A 161 0.34 20.50 15.38
N HIS A 162 1.18 20.58 14.34
CA HIS A 162 2.45 21.30 14.41
C HIS A 162 2.21 22.82 14.57
N PRO A 163 2.85 23.50 15.55
CA PRO A 163 2.59 24.91 15.87
C PRO A 163 2.73 25.87 14.68
N ARG A 164 3.70 25.62 13.79
CA ARG A 164 3.92 26.43 12.56
C ARG A 164 2.72 26.44 11.60
N TYR A 165 1.85 25.43 11.69
CA TYR A 165 0.69 25.23 10.81
C TYR A 165 -0.62 25.26 11.59
N ALA A 166 -0.64 25.90 12.78
CA ALA A 166 -1.79 25.94 13.65
C ALA A 166 -3.05 26.50 12.93
N GLY A 167 -4.18 25.80 13.08
CA GLY A 167 -5.44 26.16 12.42
C GLY A 167 -5.50 25.84 10.93
N GLY A 168 -4.39 25.38 10.33
CA GLY A 168 -4.28 25.04 8.93
C GLY A 168 -4.50 23.55 8.62
N ARG A 169 -4.66 23.27 7.33
CA ARG A 169 -4.60 21.93 6.75
C ARG A 169 -3.33 21.81 5.91
N VAL A 170 -2.72 20.64 5.91
CA VAL A 170 -1.54 20.33 5.08
C VAL A 170 -1.90 19.12 4.24
N PHE A 171 -1.64 19.15 2.93
CA PHE A 171 -1.92 18.00 2.06
C PHE A 171 -1.07 16.79 2.47
N GLY A 172 0.25 16.91 2.32
CA GLY A 172 1.25 15.93 2.73
C GLY A 172 2.64 16.56 2.72
N ALA A 173 3.56 15.97 3.48
CA ALA A 173 4.96 16.40 3.57
C ALA A 173 5.93 15.43 2.86
N GLY A 174 5.40 14.56 1.99
CA GLY A 174 6.15 13.47 1.37
C GLY A 174 6.35 12.30 2.32
N ILE A 175 7.36 11.47 2.05
CA ILE A 175 7.71 10.32 2.90
C ILE A 175 8.20 10.77 4.28
N ASN A 176 7.88 10.00 5.32
CA ASN A 176 8.38 10.21 6.67
C ASN A 176 9.88 9.86 6.73
N LEU A 177 10.73 10.89 6.57
CA LEU A 177 12.19 10.74 6.59
C LEU A 177 12.71 10.16 7.92
N THR A 178 12.02 10.40 9.03
CA THR A 178 12.47 9.87 10.33
C THR A 178 12.34 8.35 10.36
N HIS A 179 11.19 7.82 9.94
CA HIS A 179 11.00 6.37 9.83
C HIS A 179 11.97 5.78 8.80
N LEU A 180 12.16 6.44 7.65
CA LEU A 180 13.12 5.99 6.64
C LEU A 180 14.54 5.85 7.20
N TYR A 181 15.01 6.79 8.05
CA TYR A 181 16.33 6.68 8.67
C TYR A 181 16.39 5.61 9.77
N GLN A 182 15.30 5.41 10.50
CA GLN A 182 15.20 4.45 11.60
C GLN A 182 15.10 3.00 11.12
N GLY A 183 14.75 2.80 9.85
CA GLY A 183 14.65 1.49 9.23
C GLY A 183 13.22 1.00 9.21
#